data_AF-A0A4Q3EG72-F1
#
_entry.id   AF-A0A4Q3EG72-F1
#
_cell.length_a   1.000
_cell.length_b   1.000
_cell.length_c   1.000
_cell.angle_alpha   90.00
_cell.angle_beta   90.00
_cell.angle_gamma   90.00
#
_symmetry.space_group_name_H-M   'P 1'
#
loop_
_entity.id
_entity.type
_entity.pdbx_description
1 polymer ?
#
loop_
_entity_poly.entity_id
_entity_poly.type
_entity_poly.pdbx_seq_one_letter_code
_entity_poly.pdbx_strand_id
1 'polypeptide(L)'
;MAQRRNGFVFIVACTLLLIAAVGCNSTKHLKEGQHILRSNSVKLKSDKSITQKGELKDNIEGLIVQKPNTYFLGVFPYKLWLYNNRFEKYQRDTNNFQVKSKTVEPPVIYDSASKEKSAINIKGYLFQQGYFYSQVSDTTRFRGKRAYVTYKVTTKTNYLINEVTTDIPDSAIAQIVRDNVSETRLKKKTEFSYPLLQEEQSRITSVMRDYGYYKFSNDNVTFVLDTLEDNYVRDVENPFETTLNLLSFQKRSKKPTLNIRIILRADEDPKAFQKYAINRVRVFPDFVGREDTRDSSMVEKTLGGLTFRYHDYYVHEKVLLSHIFMEPDKYYSQSNYDQTISKLNELGIFQTSRIILSDDTTRNDGANWLNCTIILTPGKKLDVNTNLEGSTGSTYAAGSAATISFRNRNLGRGANLITLTLSGGIELRNDSSATRFIDKFKLLTRSAGFNTSLDMPKFVVPFGIKNFSKRTTPRTVFGAGINVLDRVTYFNLINTSASITYKWKETKTKSWEVSPMFINDIRLPYISDTFKQRLAENSFLRNTYKQTFIEGESIAFIFSDKDKRFGRNYSYLRLAFEEAGGIMKGLTSVFGSNSTDFSQYVKFDFDAEHFFTLPSSMFAFRFYGGIGKP
;
A
#
# COMPACT_ATOMS: atom_id res chain seq x y z
N MET A 1 18.45 18.95 49.93
CA MET A 1 17.22 19.79 49.83
C MET A 1 16.56 19.80 48.44
N ALA A 2 17.30 19.67 47.32
CA ALA A 2 16.72 19.75 45.97
C ALA A 2 15.75 18.61 45.59
N GLN A 3 15.95 17.40 46.12
CA GLN A 3 15.15 16.21 45.76
C GLN A 3 13.71 16.25 46.31
N ARG A 4 13.49 16.87 47.48
CA ARG A 4 12.14 17.11 48.03
C ARG A 4 11.37 18.19 47.28
N ARG A 5 12.06 19.14 46.65
CA ARG A 5 11.45 20.25 45.89
C ARG A 5 10.82 19.76 44.57
N ASN A 6 11.45 18.80 43.89
CA ASN A 6 10.91 18.22 42.66
C ASN A 6 9.70 17.31 42.92
N GLY A 7 9.69 16.54 44.02
CA GLY A 7 8.52 15.77 44.44
C GLY A 7 7.32 16.66 44.79
N PHE A 8 7.56 17.78 45.48
CA PHE A 8 6.53 18.75 45.81
C PHE A 8 5.97 19.47 44.57
N VAL A 9 6.83 19.87 43.62
CA VAL A 9 6.39 20.45 42.33
C VAL A 9 5.60 19.45 41.50
N PHE A 10 5.98 18.17 41.50
CA PHE A 10 5.24 17.11 40.79
C PHE A 10 3.87 16.84 41.43
N ILE A 11 3.81 16.78 42.77
CA ILE A 11 2.55 16.63 43.50
C ILE A 11 1.66 17.86 43.30
N VAL A 12 2.19 19.08 43.38
CA VAL A 12 1.43 20.32 43.13
C VAL A 12 0.95 20.38 41.68
N ALA A 13 1.76 19.98 40.69
CA ALA A 13 1.36 19.89 39.29
C ALA A 13 0.25 18.84 39.09
N CYS A 14 0.38 17.64 39.66
CA CYS A 14 -0.66 16.61 39.61
C CYS A 14 -1.95 17.06 40.31
N THR A 15 -1.84 17.79 41.42
CA THR A 15 -2.98 18.31 42.19
C THR A 15 -3.68 19.45 41.44
N LEU A 16 -2.92 20.37 40.81
CA LEU A 16 -3.46 21.40 39.91
C LEU A 16 -4.15 20.79 38.68
N LEU A 17 -3.60 19.71 38.14
CA LEU A 17 -4.19 18.97 37.01
C LEU A 17 -5.47 18.23 37.43
N LEU A 18 -5.52 17.72 38.66
CA LEU A 18 -6.72 17.16 39.30
C LEU A 18 -7.78 18.24 39.57
N ILE A 19 -7.40 19.42 40.07
CA ILE A 19 -8.31 20.55 40.30
C ILE A 19 -8.85 21.10 38.97
N ALA A 20 -8.01 21.19 37.93
CA ALA A 20 -8.43 21.53 36.58
C ALA A 20 -9.40 20.50 35.98
N ALA A 21 -9.25 19.22 36.33
CA ALA A 21 -10.17 18.15 35.90
C ALA A 21 -11.55 18.22 36.61
N VAL A 22 -11.61 18.72 37.86
CA VAL A 22 -12.86 18.83 38.64
C VAL A 22 -13.70 20.06 38.24
N GLY A 23 -13.08 21.15 37.76
CA GLY A 23 -13.76 22.37 37.30
C GLY A 23 -14.42 22.29 35.90
N CYS A 24 -14.34 21.16 35.22
CA CYS A 24 -14.70 21.05 33.81
C CYS A 24 -16.20 20.82 33.57
N ASN A 25 -16.97 21.92 33.49
CA ASN A 25 -18.36 21.88 33.08
C ASN A 25 -18.52 21.72 31.55
N SER A 26 -18.19 20.53 31.04
CA SER A 26 -18.45 20.11 29.64
C SER A 26 -19.91 20.28 29.18
N THR A 27 -20.84 20.44 30.14
CA THR A 27 -22.28 20.55 29.95
C THR A 27 -22.82 21.96 30.15
N LYS A 28 -21.93 22.97 30.27
CA LYS A 28 -22.27 24.37 30.63
C LYS A 28 -23.31 25.00 29.71
N HIS A 29 -23.14 24.83 28.41
CA HIS A 29 -23.94 25.50 27.36
C HIS A 29 -25.04 24.61 26.77
N LEU A 30 -25.37 23.50 27.44
CA LEU A 30 -26.47 22.61 27.03
C LEU A 30 -27.82 23.19 27.45
N LYS A 31 -28.76 23.23 26.50
CA LYS A 31 -30.16 23.60 26.77
C LYS A 31 -30.82 22.60 27.73
N GLU A 32 -31.92 23.02 28.32
CA GLU A 32 -32.74 22.11 29.13
C GLU A 32 -33.24 20.94 28.28
N GLY A 33 -33.23 19.73 28.85
CA GLY A 33 -33.54 18.48 28.13
C GLY A 33 -32.42 17.94 27.23
N GLN A 34 -31.33 18.67 26.99
CA GLN A 34 -30.20 18.15 26.21
C GLN A 34 -29.23 17.33 27.06
N HIS A 35 -28.85 16.17 26.54
CA HIS A 35 -27.82 15.32 27.14
C HIS A 35 -26.64 15.17 26.18
N ILE A 36 -25.41 15.32 26.68
CA ILE A 36 -24.22 15.03 25.89
C ILE A 36 -23.98 13.52 25.84
N LEU A 37 -23.65 12.98 24.66
CA LEU A 37 -23.27 11.59 24.52
C LEU A 37 -21.90 11.37 25.18
N ARG A 38 -21.88 10.66 26.31
CA ARG A 38 -20.63 10.42 27.07
C ARG A 38 -19.88 9.19 26.59
N SER A 39 -20.60 8.13 26.25
CA SER A 39 -20.02 6.86 25.81
C SER A 39 -21.03 5.99 25.06
N ASN A 40 -20.52 5.22 24.10
CA ASN A 40 -21.18 4.04 23.58
C ASN A 40 -20.45 2.80 24.10
N SER A 41 -21.19 1.74 24.43
CA SER A 41 -20.62 0.46 24.84
C SER A 41 -21.32 -0.69 24.14
N VAL A 42 -20.55 -1.65 23.62
CA VAL A 42 -21.07 -2.88 23.03
C VAL A 42 -20.86 -4.04 23.99
N LYS A 43 -21.96 -4.65 24.44
CA LYS A 43 -21.95 -5.90 25.21
C LYS A 43 -22.24 -7.06 24.26
N LEU A 44 -21.16 -7.70 23.78
CA LEU A 44 -21.22 -8.78 22.81
C LEU A 44 -21.26 -10.17 23.48
N LYS A 45 -22.35 -10.91 23.22
CA LYS A 45 -22.48 -12.35 23.48
C LYS A 45 -22.36 -13.12 22.16
N SER A 46 -21.33 -13.96 22.06
CA SER A 46 -21.02 -14.75 20.87
C SER A 46 -20.36 -16.07 21.28
N ASP A 47 -20.54 -17.09 20.44
CA ASP A 47 -19.91 -18.41 20.51
C ASP A 47 -18.50 -18.43 19.88
N LYS A 48 -18.02 -17.29 19.35
CA LYS A 48 -16.68 -17.14 18.78
C LYS A 48 -15.55 -17.22 19.81
N SER A 49 -14.37 -17.63 19.33
CA SER A 49 -13.11 -17.55 20.07
C SER A 49 -12.81 -16.11 20.52
N ILE A 50 -12.01 -15.95 21.57
CA ILE A 50 -11.71 -14.64 22.18
C ILE A 50 -11.20 -13.64 21.13
N THR A 51 -10.27 -14.06 20.27
CA THR A 51 -9.68 -13.21 19.22
C THR A 51 -10.71 -12.76 18.19
N GLN A 52 -11.49 -13.70 17.64
CA GLN A 52 -12.52 -13.40 16.64
C GLN A 52 -13.69 -12.58 17.22
N LYS A 53 -13.96 -12.76 18.51
CA LYS A 53 -14.94 -11.95 19.25
C LYS A 53 -14.47 -10.50 19.40
N GLY A 54 -13.17 -10.26 19.56
CA GLY A 54 -12.57 -8.93 19.56
C GLY A 54 -12.78 -8.21 18.23
N GLU A 55 -12.36 -8.83 17.13
CA GLU A 55 -12.53 -8.29 15.78
C GLU A 55 -14.00 -8.00 15.45
N LEU A 56 -14.90 -8.94 15.79
CA LEU A 56 -16.33 -8.75 15.57
C LEU A 56 -16.87 -7.56 16.38
N LYS A 57 -16.41 -7.39 17.63
CA LYS A 57 -16.81 -6.27 18.47
C LYS A 57 -16.32 -4.94 17.90
N ASP A 58 -15.08 -4.87 17.44
CA ASP A 58 -14.50 -3.66 16.87
C ASP A 58 -15.23 -3.23 15.59
N ASN A 59 -15.56 -4.20 14.72
CA ASN A 59 -16.37 -3.94 13.53
C ASN A 59 -17.77 -3.41 13.89
N ILE A 60 -18.41 -3.99 14.91
CA ILE A 60 -19.71 -3.51 15.42
C ILE A 60 -19.62 -2.09 15.99
N GLU A 61 -18.58 -1.78 16.76
CA GLU A 61 -18.35 -0.43 17.30
C GLU A 61 -18.11 0.61 16.19
N GLY A 62 -17.52 0.19 15.06
CA GLY A 62 -17.36 0.99 13.86
C GLY A 62 -18.67 1.43 13.20
N LEU A 63 -19.76 0.67 13.38
CA LEU A 63 -21.08 0.92 12.78
C LEU A 63 -21.94 1.91 13.59
N ILE A 64 -21.49 2.31 14.77
CA ILE A 64 -22.22 3.24 15.62
C ILE A 64 -22.17 4.64 15.00
N VAL A 65 -23.34 5.15 14.65
CA VAL A 65 -23.54 6.39 13.89
C VAL A 65 -23.01 7.60 14.65
N GLN A 66 -23.39 7.73 15.92
CA GLN A 66 -23.01 8.86 16.75
C GLN A 66 -21.85 8.48 17.66
N LYS A 67 -20.68 9.12 17.47
CA LYS A 67 -19.51 8.93 18.34
C LYS A 67 -19.43 10.06 19.39
N PRO A 68 -19.08 9.75 20.65
CA PRO A 68 -18.88 10.78 21.66
C PRO A 68 -17.73 11.72 21.28
N ASN A 69 -17.67 12.90 21.92
CA ASN A 69 -16.52 13.81 21.80
C ASN A 69 -15.19 13.11 22.12
N THR A 70 -14.09 13.64 21.60
CA THR A 70 -12.75 13.11 21.86
C THR A 70 -12.36 13.31 23.33
N TYR A 71 -12.04 12.21 24.02
CA TYR A 71 -11.55 12.23 25.40
C TYR A 71 -10.07 11.84 25.46
N PHE A 72 -9.24 12.72 26.03
CA PHE A 72 -7.86 12.40 26.38
C PHE A 72 -7.85 11.39 27.52
N LEU A 73 -7.16 10.26 27.31
CA LEU A 73 -7.10 9.10 28.22
C LEU A 73 -8.48 8.59 28.67
N GLY A 74 -9.53 8.82 27.88
CA GLY A 74 -10.91 8.44 28.23
C GLY A 74 -11.58 9.30 29.31
N VAL A 75 -10.85 10.25 29.92
CA VAL A 75 -11.32 11.03 31.08
C VAL A 75 -11.65 12.48 30.69
N PHE A 76 -10.77 13.16 29.95
CA PHE A 76 -10.86 14.61 29.76
C PHE A 76 -11.25 15.02 28.32
N PRO A 77 -12.43 15.65 28.09
CA PRO A 77 -12.87 16.06 26.76
C PRO A 77 -12.24 17.39 26.33
N TYR A 78 -10.92 17.40 26.13
CA TYR A 78 -10.14 18.63 25.95
C TYR A 78 -10.59 19.49 24.77
N LYS A 79 -10.97 18.87 23.64
CA LYS A 79 -11.43 19.60 22.45
C LYS A 79 -12.77 20.29 22.66
N LEU A 80 -13.68 19.64 23.38
CA LEU A 80 -14.96 20.20 23.77
C LEU A 80 -14.78 21.31 24.83
N TRP A 81 -13.84 21.12 25.75
CA TRP A 81 -13.50 22.14 26.73
C TRP A 81 -12.98 23.42 26.04
N LEU A 82 -12.06 23.27 25.08
CA LEU A 82 -11.57 24.38 24.25
C LEU A 82 -12.71 25.06 23.46
N TYR A 83 -13.66 24.27 22.96
CA TYR A 83 -14.86 24.79 22.30
C TYR A 83 -15.71 25.63 23.24
N ASN A 84 -16.04 25.10 24.43
CA ASN A 84 -16.89 25.77 25.42
C ASN A 84 -16.28 27.07 25.98
N ASN A 85 -14.95 27.15 26.07
CA ASN A 85 -14.25 28.37 26.51
C ASN A 85 -14.39 29.54 25.53
N ARG A 86 -14.66 29.26 24.25
CA ARG A 86 -14.90 30.27 23.21
C ARG A 86 -16.23 30.03 22.48
N PHE A 87 -17.23 29.61 23.24
CA PHE A 87 -18.53 29.16 22.73
C PHE A 87 -19.19 30.19 21.80
N GLU A 88 -19.31 31.45 22.24
CA GLU A 88 -19.95 32.51 21.45
C GLU A 88 -19.27 32.73 20.08
N LYS A 89 -17.93 32.65 20.05
CA LYS A 89 -17.14 32.77 18.82
C LYS A 89 -17.49 31.65 17.84
N TYR A 90 -17.44 30.41 18.30
CA TYR A 90 -17.66 29.24 17.43
C TYR A 90 -19.13 29.04 17.05
N GLN A 91 -20.08 29.54 17.85
CA GLN A 91 -21.49 29.53 17.51
C GLN A 91 -21.84 30.54 16.40
N ARG A 92 -21.19 31.72 16.40
CA ARG A 92 -21.38 32.75 15.36
C ARG A 92 -20.66 32.41 14.06
N ASP A 93 -19.47 31.83 14.15
CA ASP A 93 -18.65 31.41 13.00
C ASP A 93 -18.43 29.89 13.01
N THR A 94 -19.43 29.15 12.52
CA THR A 94 -19.33 27.69 12.36
C THR A 94 -18.33 27.30 11.27
N ASN A 95 -17.93 28.25 10.41
CA ASN A 95 -16.95 28.04 9.35
C ASN A 95 -15.49 28.21 9.83
N ASN A 96 -15.29 28.51 11.11
CA ASN A 96 -13.97 28.73 11.68
C ASN A 96 -13.03 27.56 11.40
N PHE A 97 -11.80 27.86 10.97
CA PHE A 97 -10.79 26.85 10.69
C PHE A 97 -10.57 25.87 11.85
N GLN A 98 -10.66 26.32 13.11
CA GLN A 98 -10.44 25.45 14.28
C GLN A 98 -11.55 24.41 14.47
N VAL A 99 -12.78 24.74 14.06
CA VAL A 99 -13.93 23.83 14.06
C VAL A 99 -13.85 22.89 12.85
N LYS A 100 -13.59 23.43 11.64
CA LYS A 100 -13.44 22.63 10.41
C LYS A 100 -12.28 21.63 10.49
N SER A 101 -11.15 22.04 11.06
CA SER A 101 -9.97 21.19 11.26
C SER A 101 -10.10 20.21 12.43
N LYS A 102 -11.21 20.23 13.18
CA LYS A 102 -11.43 19.42 14.40
C LYS A 102 -10.36 19.61 15.48
N THR A 103 -9.75 20.80 15.51
CA THR A 103 -8.87 21.25 16.61
C THR A 103 -9.69 21.45 17.88
N VAL A 104 -10.93 21.93 17.73
CA VAL A 104 -11.97 21.97 18.77
C VAL A 104 -13.20 21.18 18.30
N GLU A 105 -14.07 20.77 19.23
CA GLU A 105 -15.27 19.99 18.90
C GLU A 105 -16.52 20.57 19.57
N PRO A 106 -17.63 20.79 18.85
CA PRO A 106 -18.91 21.13 19.46
C PRO A 106 -19.44 19.95 20.30
N PRO A 107 -20.36 20.20 21.26
CA PRO A 107 -20.95 19.14 22.07
C PRO A 107 -21.74 18.16 21.19
N VAL A 108 -21.44 16.87 21.30
CA VAL A 108 -22.23 15.82 20.65
C VAL A 108 -23.48 15.55 21.49
N ILE A 109 -24.61 16.11 21.06
CA ILE A 109 -25.90 15.93 21.74
C ILE A 109 -26.47 14.56 21.41
N TYR A 110 -26.83 13.79 22.43
CA TYR A 110 -27.45 12.48 22.27
C TYR A 110 -28.71 12.58 21.39
N ASP A 111 -28.76 11.71 20.38
CA ASP A 111 -29.89 11.58 19.47
C ASP A 111 -30.41 10.13 19.49
N SER A 112 -31.70 9.97 19.83
CA SER A 112 -32.37 8.68 19.87
C SER A 112 -32.49 8.03 18.50
N ALA A 113 -32.68 8.82 17.43
CA ALA A 113 -32.78 8.30 16.07
C ALA A 113 -31.44 7.73 15.59
N SER A 114 -30.33 8.43 15.86
CA SER A 114 -28.97 7.92 15.59
C SER A 114 -28.66 6.63 16.35
N LYS A 115 -29.15 6.49 17.59
CA LYS A 115 -29.02 5.25 18.37
C LYS A 115 -29.78 4.09 17.73
N GLU A 116 -31.05 4.30 17.37
CA GLU A 116 -31.88 3.29 16.71
C GLU A 116 -31.27 2.87 15.36
N LYS A 117 -30.84 3.85 14.56
CA LYS A 117 -30.12 3.61 13.31
C LYS A 117 -28.84 2.79 13.52
N SER A 118 -28.09 3.04 14.60
CA SER A 118 -26.92 2.23 14.96
C SER A 118 -27.30 0.78 15.25
N ALA A 119 -28.39 0.53 15.99
CA ALA A 119 -28.87 -0.82 16.25
C ALA A 119 -29.29 -1.55 14.96
N ILE A 120 -29.97 -0.85 14.04
CA ILE A 120 -30.34 -1.36 12.71
C ILE A 120 -29.10 -1.70 11.89
N ASN A 121 -28.11 -0.80 11.82
CA ASN A 121 -26.85 -1.03 11.11
C ASN A 121 -26.10 -2.26 11.66
N ILE A 122 -26.03 -2.39 12.99
CA ILE A 122 -25.38 -3.54 13.64
C ILE A 122 -26.11 -4.83 13.29
N LYS A 123 -27.46 -4.84 13.33
CA LYS A 123 -28.26 -6.00 12.96
C LYS A 123 -28.07 -6.37 11.48
N GLY A 124 -28.08 -5.39 10.58
CA GLY A 124 -27.84 -5.59 9.15
C GLY A 124 -26.45 -6.13 8.85
N TYR A 125 -25.42 -5.60 9.52
CA TYR A 125 -24.06 -6.15 9.42
C TYR A 125 -23.98 -7.59 9.90
N LEU A 126 -24.57 -7.92 11.06
CA LEU A 126 -24.59 -9.29 11.56
C LEU A 126 -25.30 -10.25 10.60
N PHE A 127 -26.40 -9.80 9.99
CA PHE A 127 -27.09 -10.54 8.94
C PHE A 127 -26.16 -10.78 7.74
N GLN A 128 -25.46 -9.74 7.26
CA GLN A 128 -24.46 -9.87 6.19
C GLN A 128 -23.30 -10.82 6.57
N GLN A 129 -22.96 -10.89 7.85
CA GLN A 129 -21.96 -11.82 8.37
C GLN A 129 -22.52 -13.24 8.61
N GLY A 130 -23.75 -13.56 8.21
CA GLY A 130 -24.35 -14.90 8.34
C GLY A 130 -25.01 -15.20 9.69
N TYR A 131 -25.23 -14.20 10.53
CA TYR A 131 -25.95 -14.30 11.81
C TYR A 131 -27.42 -13.88 11.65
N PHE A 132 -28.20 -14.69 10.92
CA PHE A 132 -29.59 -14.36 10.56
C PHE A 132 -30.51 -14.14 11.76
N TYR A 133 -30.28 -14.85 12.87
CA TYR A 133 -31.08 -14.73 14.09
C TYR A 133 -30.43 -13.88 15.19
N SER A 134 -29.52 -12.98 14.81
CA SER A 134 -28.89 -12.07 15.77
C SER A 134 -29.92 -11.15 16.43
N GLN A 135 -29.69 -10.85 17.71
CA GLN A 135 -30.52 -9.97 18.51
C GLN A 135 -29.69 -8.75 18.93
N VAL A 136 -30.19 -7.56 18.60
CA VAL A 136 -29.58 -6.29 18.96
C VAL A 136 -30.61 -5.47 19.71
N SER A 137 -30.28 -5.09 20.94
CA SER A 137 -31.10 -4.18 21.75
C SER A 137 -30.23 -3.06 22.27
N ASP A 138 -30.74 -1.84 22.26
CA ASP A 138 -30.08 -0.67 22.84
C ASP A 138 -30.74 -0.27 24.17
N THR A 139 -29.95 0.35 25.04
CA THR A 139 -30.43 0.94 26.28
C THR A 139 -29.69 2.24 26.53
N THR A 140 -30.41 3.27 27.01
CA THR A 140 -29.81 4.55 27.36
C THR A 140 -29.95 4.77 28.86
N ARG A 141 -28.86 5.16 29.51
CA ARG A 141 -28.87 5.62 30.90
C ARG A 141 -28.51 7.10 30.93
N PHE A 142 -29.32 7.90 31.60
CA PHE A 142 -29.05 9.32 31.81
C PHE A 142 -28.50 9.53 33.23
N ARG A 143 -27.43 10.33 33.35
CA ARG A 143 -26.87 10.76 34.63
C ARG A 143 -26.56 12.25 34.55
N GLY A 144 -27.47 13.07 35.08
CA GLY A 144 -27.46 14.53 34.84
C GLY A 144 -27.58 14.83 33.34
N LYS A 145 -26.85 15.82 32.85
CA LYS A 145 -26.81 16.20 31.42
C LYS A 145 -25.97 15.26 30.53
N ARG A 146 -25.78 13.99 30.92
CA ARG A 146 -24.96 13.00 30.19
C ARG A 146 -25.77 11.75 29.87
N ALA A 147 -25.64 11.27 28.63
CA ALA A 147 -26.23 10.04 28.14
C ALA A 147 -25.16 8.95 27.94
N TYR A 148 -25.48 7.72 28.36
CA TYR A 148 -24.64 6.54 28.20
C TYR A 148 -25.44 5.49 27.44
N VAL A 149 -24.99 5.15 26.24
CA VAL A 149 -25.69 4.20 25.36
C VAL A 149 -25.00 2.86 25.44
N THR A 150 -25.76 1.80 25.68
CA THR A 150 -25.28 0.41 25.67
C THR A 150 -26.04 -0.41 24.65
N TYR A 151 -25.33 -0.94 23.66
CA TYR A 151 -25.84 -1.91 22.69
C TYR A 151 -25.55 -3.31 23.22
N LYS A 152 -26.59 -4.07 23.55
CA LYS A 152 -26.48 -5.49 23.88
C LYS A 152 -26.68 -6.29 22.59
N VAL A 153 -25.63 -6.99 22.18
CA VAL A 153 -25.60 -7.75 20.94
C VAL A 153 -25.43 -9.22 21.26
N THR A 154 -26.39 -10.03 20.81
CA THR A 154 -26.31 -11.49 20.88
C THR A 154 -26.31 -12.04 19.47
N THR A 155 -25.16 -12.56 19.03
CA THR A 155 -24.96 -13.02 17.65
C THR A 155 -25.73 -14.31 17.33
N LYS A 156 -26.01 -15.14 18.34
CA LYS A 156 -26.44 -16.54 18.16
C LYS A 156 -25.38 -17.30 17.35
N THR A 157 -25.78 -18.30 16.56
CA THR A 157 -24.87 -19.16 15.82
C THR A 157 -24.85 -18.77 14.35
N ASN A 158 -23.67 -18.71 13.77
CA ASN A 158 -23.48 -18.51 12.33
C ASN A 158 -23.82 -19.80 11.55
N TYR A 159 -24.35 -19.65 10.34
CA TYR A 159 -24.60 -20.78 9.44
C TYR A 159 -23.32 -21.30 8.80
N LEU A 160 -23.11 -22.62 8.84
CA LEU A 160 -22.02 -23.24 8.10
C LEU A 160 -22.46 -23.61 6.68
N ILE A 161 -21.56 -23.44 5.72
CA ILE A 161 -21.78 -23.92 4.35
C ILE A 161 -21.75 -25.45 4.36
N ASN A 162 -22.83 -26.10 3.92
CA ASN A 162 -22.91 -27.56 3.80
C ASN A 162 -22.59 -28.04 2.39
N GLU A 163 -23.19 -27.43 1.37
CA GLU A 163 -23.03 -27.82 -0.02
C GLU A 163 -23.05 -26.59 -0.93
N VAL A 164 -22.26 -26.65 -2.02
CA VAL A 164 -22.26 -25.65 -3.08
C VAL A 164 -22.55 -26.38 -4.39
N THR A 165 -23.66 -26.04 -5.03
CA THR A 165 -24.11 -26.63 -6.30
C THR A 165 -24.15 -25.54 -7.38
N THR A 166 -24.12 -25.96 -8.65
CA THR A 166 -24.16 -25.06 -9.79
C THR A 166 -25.35 -25.41 -10.69
N ASP A 167 -26.13 -24.41 -11.08
CA ASP A 167 -27.17 -24.47 -12.11
C ASP A 167 -26.71 -23.63 -13.30
N ILE A 168 -26.06 -24.30 -14.26
CA ILE A 168 -25.45 -23.69 -15.44
C ILE A 168 -25.85 -24.54 -16.65
N PRO A 169 -26.88 -24.12 -17.41
CA PRO A 169 -27.39 -24.90 -18.55
C PRO A 169 -26.37 -25.09 -19.67
N ASP A 170 -25.51 -24.09 -19.90
CA ASP A 170 -24.45 -24.17 -20.91
C ASP A 170 -23.29 -25.06 -20.43
N SER A 171 -23.07 -26.18 -21.11
CA SER A 171 -22.04 -27.15 -20.74
C SER A 171 -20.62 -26.61 -20.84
N ALA A 172 -20.34 -25.69 -21.77
CA ALA A 172 -19.01 -25.11 -21.94
C ALA A 172 -18.69 -24.14 -20.80
N ILE A 173 -19.67 -23.34 -20.37
CA ILE A 173 -19.53 -22.44 -19.22
C ILE A 173 -19.43 -23.26 -17.92
N ALA A 174 -20.27 -24.29 -17.79
CA ALA A 174 -20.22 -25.18 -16.64
C ALA A 174 -18.85 -25.85 -16.52
N GLN A 175 -18.22 -26.22 -17.64
CA GLN A 175 -16.86 -26.77 -17.64
C GLN A 175 -15.83 -25.75 -17.16
N ILE A 176 -15.87 -24.51 -17.65
CA ILE A 176 -14.96 -23.44 -17.21
C ILE A 176 -15.07 -23.22 -15.71
N VAL A 177 -16.29 -23.14 -15.16
CA VAL A 177 -16.50 -22.97 -13.73
C VAL A 177 -15.94 -24.17 -12.96
N ARG A 178 -16.21 -25.40 -13.42
CA ARG A 178 -15.71 -26.65 -12.80
C ARG A 178 -14.18 -26.72 -12.78
N ASP A 179 -13.51 -26.41 -13.87
CA ASP A 179 -12.05 -26.46 -13.98
C ASP A 179 -11.36 -25.47 -13.02
N ASN A 180 -12.07 -24.42 -12.61
CA ASN A 180 -11.57 -23.38 -11.70
C ASN A 180 -12.19 -23.48 -10.30
N VAL A 181 -12.79 -24.62 -9.91
CA VAL A 181 -13.39 -24.83 -8.57
C VAL A 181 -12.35 -24.80 -7.45
N SER A 182 -11.10 -25.20 -7.70
CA SER A 182 -10.04 -25.22 -6.67
C SER A 182 -9.76 -23.84 -6.05
N GLU A 183 -10.07 -22.77 -6.76
CA GLU A 183 -9.89 -21.39 -6.32
C GLU A 183 -11.09 -20.83 -5.52
N THR A 184 -12.17 -21.61 -5.38
CA THR A 184 -13.38 -21.16 -4.68
C THR A 184 -13.11 -20.82 -3.21
N ARG A 185 -13.76 -19.76 -2.75
CA ARG A 185 -13.78 -19.41 -1.32
C ARG A 185 -14.93 -20.04 -0.57
N LEU A 186 -15.93 -20.58 -1.28
CA LEU A 186 -17.09 -21.23 -0.68
C LEU A 186 -16.76 -22.68 -0.32
N LYS A 187 -16.14 -22.88 0.84
CA LYS A 187 -15.70 -24.20 1.31
C LYS A 187 -16.71 -24.82 2.26
N LYS A 188 -16.87 -26.14 2.19
CA LYS A 188 -17.71 -26.89 3.13
C LYS A 188 -17.20 -26.71 4.57
N LYS A 189 -18.14 -26.58 5.52
CA LYS A 189 -17.93 -26.34 6.96
C LYS A 189 -17.30 -24.99 7.33
N THR A 190 -17.21 -24.02 6.42
CA THR A 190 -16.83 -22.64 6.79
C THR A 190 -18.05 -21.81 7.16
N GLU A 191 -17.85 -20.79 8.00
CA GLU A 191 -18.89 -19.81 8.35
C GLU A 191 -19.33 -19.04 7.09
N PHE A 192 -20.64 -18.89 6.93
CA PHE A 192 -21.23 -18.15 5.82
C PHE A 192 -21.15 -16.63 6.07
N SER A 193 -20.95 -15.87 4.99
CA SER A 193 -21.13 -14.42 4.97
C SER A 193 -21.38 -13.96 3.53
N TYR A 194 -22.17 -12.90 3.35
CA TYR A 194 -22.40 -12.30 2.04
C TYR A 194 -21.13 -11.78 1.36
N PRO A 195 -20.13 -11.22 2.07
CA PRO A 195 -18.84 -10.90 1.47
C PRO A 195 -18.16 -12.10 0.80
N LEU A 196 -18.32 -13.33 1.32
CA LEU A 196 -17.79 -14.53 0.63
C LEU A 196 -18.49 -14.78 -0.70
N LEU A 197 -19.80 -14.54 -0.79
CA LEU A 197 -20.54 -14.64 -2.06
C LEU A 197 -20.06 -13.59 -3.06
N GLN A 198 -19.86 -12.34 -2.62
CA GLN A 198 -19.36 -11.26 -3.49
C GLN A 198 -17.94 -11.53 -4.01
N GLU A 199 -17.06 -12.08 -3.15
CA GLU A 199 -15.72 -12.51 -3.55
C GLU A 199 -15.79 -13.64 -4.59
N GLU A 200 -16.70 -14.60 -4.40
CA GLU A 200 -16.91 -15.70 -5.35
C GLU A 200 -17.54 -15.22 -6.67
N GLN A 201 -18.49 -14.29 -6.60
CA GLN A 201 -19.10 -13.61 -7.75
C GLN A 201 -18.01 -12.97 -8.61
N SER A 202 -17.16 -12.15 -7.99
CA SER A 202 -16.06 -11.46 -8.65
C SER A 202 -15.03 -12.43 -9.23
N ARG A 203 -14.76 -13.55 -8.53
CA ARG A 203 -13.87 -14.61 -9.01
C ARG A 203 -14.42 -15.26 -10.28
N ILE A 204 -15.68 -15.70 -10.27
CA ILE A 204 -16.34 -16.31 -11.42
C ILE A 204 -16.35 -15.33 -12.59
N THR A 205 -16.73 -14.07 -12.36
CA THR A 205 -16.69 -13.02 -13.38
C THR A 205 -15.30 -12.85 -13.97
N SER A 206 -14.24 -12.78 -13.15
CA SER A 206 -12.87 -12.67 -13.64
C SER A 206 -12.47 -13.86 -14.49
N VAL A 207 -12.80 -15.09 -14.06
CA VAL A 207 -12.54 -16.32 -14.81
C VAL A 207 -13.28 -16.27 -16.15
N MET A 208 -14.59 -16.00 -16.16
CA MET A 208 -15.37 -15.90 -17.39
C MET A 208 -14.78 -14.86 -18.36
N ARG A 209 -14.45 -13.67 -17.87
CA ARG A 209 -13.84 -12.62 -18.69
C ARG A 209 -12.44 -13.01 -19.21
N ASP A 210 -11.70 -13.84 -18.48
CA ASP A 210 -10.42 -14.41 -18.94
C ASP A 210 -10.56 -15.47 -20.03
N TYR A 211 -11.74 -16.11 -20.13
CA TYR A 211 -12.08 -17.09 -21.16
C TYR A 211 -12.81 -16.49 -22.38
N GLY A 212 -12.78 -15.15 -22.53
CA GLY A 212 -13.34 -14.46 -23.70
C GLY A 212 -14.73 -13.86 -23.52
N TYR A 213 -15.38 -14.03 -22.37
CA TYR A 213 -16.74 -13.51 -22.14
C TYR A 213 -16.69 -12.03 -21.74
N TYR A 214 -16.33 -11.15 -22.69
CA TYR A 214 -16.05 -9.72 -22.45
C TYR A 214 -17.21 -8.95 -21.81
N LYS A 215 -18.46 -9.30 -22.12
CA LYS A 215 -19.65 -8.62 -21.58
C LYS A 215 -20.15 -9.22 -20.25
N PHE A 216 -19.54 -10.31 -19.80
CA PHE A 216 -19.89 -10.94 -18.53
C PHE A 216 -19.53 -10.02 -17.34
N SER A 217 -20.48 -9.87 -16.43
CA SER A 217 -20.42 -9.03 -15.24
C SER A 217 -20.83 -9.82 -13.99
N ASN A 218 -20.70 -9.18 -12.82
CA ASN A 218 -21.14 -9.79 -11.56
C ASN A 218 -22.65 -10.06 -11.54
N ASP A 219 -23.44 -9.25 -12.23
CA ASP A 219 -24.91 -9.38 -12.26
C ASP A 219 -25.34 -10.67 -12.98
N ASN A 220 -24.48 -11.27 -13.80
CA ASN A 220 -24.73 -12.55 -14.44
C ASN A 220 -24.49 -13.78 -13.53
N VAL A 221 -24.09 -13.56 -12.27
CA VAL A 221 -23.85 -14.61 -11.28
C VAL A 221 -24.79 -14.39 -10.09
N THR A 222 -25.79 -15.26 -9.98
CA THR A 222 -26.80 -15.22 -8.92
C THR A 222 -26.56 -16.35 -7.93
N PHE A 223 -26.87 -16.11 -6.65
CA PHE A 223 -26.81 -17.14 -5.61
C PHE A 223 -28.20 -17.34 -5.01
N VAL A 224 -28.60 -18.60 -4.85
CA VAL A 224 -29.78 -18.98 -4.06
C VAL A 224 -29.31 -19.70 -2.81
N LEU A 225 -29.79 -19.24 -1.66
CA LEU A 225 -29.47 -19.83 -0.36
C LEU A 225 -30.63 -20.73 0.06
N ASP A 226 -30.35 -22.01 0.21
CA ASP A 226 -31.33 -22.98 0.68
C ASP A 226 -30.95 -23.44 2.09
N THR A 227 -31.77 -23.10 3.06
CA THR A 227 -31.64 -23.60 4.43
C THR A 227 -32.41 -24.90 4.54
N LEU A 228 -31.74 -26.00 4.92
CA LEU A 228 -32.33 -27.34 5.07
C LEU A 228 -33.51 -27.40 6.08
N GLU A 229 -33.81 -26.31 6.78
CA GLU A 229 -34.97 -26.12 7.65
C GLU A 229 -35.70 -24.84 7.17
N ASP A 230 -36.81 -25.04 6.45
CA ASP A 230 -37.80 -24.07 5.94
C ASP A 230 -37.34 -22.91 5.02
N ASN A 231 -38.09 -22.77 3.92
CA ASN A 231 -37.96 -21.75 2.86
C ASN A 231 -37.92 -20.30 3.41
N TYR A 232 -36.75 -19.66 3.54
CA TYR A 232 -36.74 -18.22 3.89
C TYR A 232 -35.61 -17.34 3.36
N VAL A 233 -34.81 -17.75 2.37
CA VAL A 233 -33.86 -16.81 1.71
C VAL A 233 -33.89 -16.99 0.20
N ARG A 234 -35.01 -16.61 -0.42
CA ARG A 234 -35.14 -16.70 -1.88
C ARG A 234 -34.54 -15.54 -2.65
N ASP A 235 -34.06 -14.48 -1.99
CA ASP A 235 -33.47 -13.37 -2.69
C ASP A 235 -32.28 -12.75 -1.96
N VAL A 236 -31.11 -12.75 -2.62
CA VAL A 236 -29.89 -12.09 -2.15
C VAL A 236 -30.02 -10.56 -2.28
N GLU A 237 -30.94 -10.09 -3.14
CA GLU A 237 -31.15 -8.67 -3.41
C GLU A 237 -32.04 -7.98 -2.38
N ASN A 238 -32.91 -8.73 -1.68
CA ASN A 238 -33.82 -8.17 -0.67
C ASN A 238 -33.79 -8.93 0.67
N PRO A 239 -32.80 -8.66 1.54
CA PRO A 239 -32.59 -9.39 2.80
C PRO A 239 -33.59 -9.08 3.93
N PHE A 240 -34.63 -8.26 3.68
CA PHE A 240 -35.51 -7.75 4.74
C PHE A 240 -36.90 -8.39 4.79
N GLU A 241 -37.31 -9.14 3.78
CA GLU A 241 -38.51 -9.96 3.90
C GLU A 241 -38.15 -11.30 4.53
N THR A 242 -38.28 -11.41 5.86
CA THR A 242 -39.34 -12.22 6.50
C THR A 242 -39.12 -12.32 8.02
N THR A 243 -40.18 -12.09 8.79
CA THR A 243 -40.30 -12.47 10.20
C THR A 243 -41.23 -13.67 10.37
N LEU A 244 -40.93 -14.51 11.38
CA LEU A 244 -41.76 -15.55 12.04
C LEU A 244 -41.45 -17.02 11.69
N ASN A 245 -40.57 -17.63 12.49
CA ASN A 245 -40.93 -18.71 13.42
C ASN A 245 -39.77 -19.00 14.38
N LEU A 246 -39.97 -18.73 15.68
CA LEU A 246 -38.91 -18.60 16.70
C LEU A 246 -38.77 -19.82 17.64
N LEU A 247 -39.48 -20.93 17.39
CA LEU A 247 -39.75 -21.91 18.46
C LEU A 247 -39.09 -23.29 18.34
N SER A 248 -38.32 -23.60 17.28
CA SER A 248 -37.71 -24.94 17.11
C SER A 248 -36.19 -25.02 17.33
N PHE A 249 -35.47 -23.90 17.49
CA PHE A 249 -33.99 -23.89 17.54
C PHE A 249 -33.36 -24.30 18.89
N GLN A 250 -34.14 -24.69 19.90
CA GLN A 250 -33.62 -24.83 21.27
C GLN A 250 -33.03 -26.21 21.64
N LYS A 251 -32.99 -27.20 20.73
CA LYS A 251 -32.62 -28.59 21.09
C LYS A 251 -31.58 -29.31 20.23
N ARG A 252 -30.84 -28.63 19.34
CA ARG A 252 -29.78 -29.28 18.55
C ARG A 252 -28.40 -28.67 18.84
N SER A 253 -27.46 -29.52 19.23
CA SER A 253 -26.06 -29.16 19.59
C SER A 253 -25.16 -28.91 18.36
N LYS A 254 -25.69 -29.02 17.13
CA LYS A 254 -24.94 -28.80 15.88
C LYS A 254 -25.23 -27.41 15.32
N LYS A 255 -24.19 -26.72 14.82
CA LYS A 255 -24.35 -25.43 14.11
C LYS A 255 -25.29 -25.62 12.91
N PRO A 256 -26.20 -24.66 12.64
CA PRO A 256 -27.09 -24.72 11.49
C PRO A 256 -26.28 -24.67 10.20
N THR A 257 -26.83 -25.22 9.13
CA THR A 257 -26.16 -25.30 7.84
C THR A 257 -27.02 -24.81 6.70
N LEU A 258 -26.40 -24.27 5.66
CA LEU A 258 -27.07 -23.86 4.42
C LEU A 258 -26.38 -24.44 3.19
N ASN A 259 -27.15 -24.60 2.13
CA ASN A 259 -26.69 -24.94 0.80
C ASN A 259 -26.68 -23.69 -0.06
N ILE A 260 -25.68 -23.56 -0.92
CA ILE A 260 -25.54 -22.44 -1.85
C ILE A 260 -25.71 -23.02 -3.25
N ARG A 261 -26.61 -22.45 -4.05
CA ARG A 261 -26.73 -22.77 -5.47
C ARG A 261 -26.31 -21.56 -6.29
N ILE A 262 -25.26 -21.74 -7.10
CA ILE A 262 -24.74 -20.72 -8.02
C ILE A 262 -25.49 -20.87 -9.34
N ILE A 263 -26.10 -19.80 -9.83
CA ILE A 263 -26.91 -19.79 -11.04
C ILE A 263 -26.27 -18.86 -12.06
N LEU A 264 -26.00 -19.37 -13.26
CA LEU A 264 -25.58 -18.58 -14.42
C LEU A 264 -26.54 -18.90 -15.57
N ARG A 265 -27.38 -17.94 -15.95
CA ARG A 265 -28.36 -18.12 -17.03
C ARG A 265 -28.25 -17.00 -18.06
N ALA A 266 -28.32 -17.40 -19.33
CA ALA A 266 -28.16 -16.52 -20.48
C ALA A 266 -29.47 -15.90 -20.98
N ASP A 267 -30.60 -16.26 -20.38
CA ASP A 267 -31.93 -15.77 -20.72
C ASP A 267 -32.06 -14.26 -20.52
N GLU A 268 -31.49 -13.73 -19.44
CA GLU A 268 -31.59 -12.29 -19.10
C GLU A 268 -30.59 -11.42 -19.89
N ASP A 269 -29.38 -11.91 -20.18
CA ASP A 269 -28.37 -11.20 -20.97
C ASP A 269 -27.60 -12.16 -21.90
N PRO A 270 -28.15 -12.51 -23.08
CA PRO A 270 -27.50 -13.44 -23.99
C PRO A 270 -26.11 -12.98 -24.45
N LYS A 271 -25.83 -11.67 -24.45
CA LYS A 271 -24.56 -11.11 -24.93
C LYS A 271 -23.43 -11.33 -23.93
N ALA A 272 -23.72 -11.36 -22.63
CA ALA A 272 -22.75 -11.69 -21.58
C ALA A 272 -22.16 -13.10 -21.74
N PHE A 273 -22.93 -14.03 -22.31
CA PHE A 273 -22.56 -15.43 -22.50
C PHE A 273 -21.98 -15.74 -23.88
N GLN A 274 -21.58 -14.71 -24.63
CA GLN A 274 -20.87 -14.88 -25.91
C GLN A 274 -19.37 -14.64 -25.76
N LYS A 275 -18.56 -15.42 -26.48
CA LYS A 275 -17.11 -15.21 -26.56
C LYS A 275 -16.76 -14.12 -27.55
N TYR A 276 -15.81 -13.28 -27.17
CA TYR A 276 -15.27 -12.18 -27.94
C TYR A 276 -13.77 -12.39 -28.18
N ALA A 277 -13.32 -12.23 -29.43
CA ALA A 277 -11.92 -12.25 -29.83
C ALA A 277 -11.42 -10.87 -30.25
N ILE A 278 -10.12 -10.60 -30.12
CA ILE A 278 -9.52 -9.34 -30.51
C ILE A 278 -9.21 -9.37 -32.01
N ASN A 279 -9.80 -8.48 -32.79
CA ASN A 279 -9.56 -8.41 -34.24
C ASN A 279 -8.25 -7.70 -34.54
N ARG A 280 -8.08 -6.49 -34.01
CA ARG A 280 -6.88 -5.67 -34.20
C ARG A 280 -6.56 -4.88 -32.96
N VAL A 281 -5.28 -4.55 -32.81
CA VAL A 281 -4.75 -3.71 -31.76
C VAL A 281 -4.09 -2.49 -32.39
N ARG A 282 -4.67 -1.31 -32.17
CA ARG A 282 -4.10 -0.02 -32.57
C ARG A 282 -3.54 0.70 -31.35
N VAL A 283 -2.36 1.29 -31.47
CA VAL A 283 -1.68 1.99 -30.39
C VAL A 283 -1.39 3.41 -30.83
N PHE A 284 -1.77 4.38 -30.00
CA PHE A 284 -1.50 5.81 -30.17
C PHE A 284 -0.57 6.28 -29.03
N PRO A 285 0.77 6.25 -29.24
CA PRO A 285 1.78 6.58 -28.22
C PRO A 285 1.83 8.05 -27.77
N ASP A 286 1.29 8.97 -28.57
CA ASP A 286 1.38 10.41 -28.42
C ASP A 286 0.00 11.09 -28.45
N PHE A 287 -1.03 10.37 -28.01
CA PHE A 287 -2.42 10.82 -28.10
C PHE A 287 -2.67 12.11 -27.30
N VAL A 288 -3.22 13.11 -28.00
CA VAL A 288 -3.64 14.41 -27.48
C VAL A 288 -5.16 14.50 -27.42
N GLY A 289 -5.85 14.06 -28.48
CA GLY A 289 -7.28 14.30 -28.63
C GLY A 289 -8.01 13.36 -29.57
N ARG A 290 -9.34 13.45 -29.62
CA ARG A 290 -10.18 12.55 -30.43
C ARG A 290 -9.89 12.65 -31.94
N GLU A 291 -9.47 13.83 -32.40
CA GLU A 291 -9.03 14.11 -33.78
C GLU A 291 -8.00 13.06 -34.26
N ASP A 292 -7.04 12.72 -33.39
CA ASP A 292 -5.95 11.77 -33.64
C ASP A 292 -6.44 10.39 -34.13
N THR A 293 -7.63 9.96 -33.66
CA THR A 293 -8.18 8.65 -34.06
C THR A 293 -8.58 8.59 -35.53
N ARG A 294 -8.77 9.75 -36.18
CA ARG A 294 -9.22 9.90 -37.56
C ARG A 294 -8.20 10.59 -38.46
N ASP A 295 -7.13 11.13 -37.89
CA ASP A 295 -6.09 11.81 -38.63
C ASP A 295 -5.34 10.83 -39.54
N SER A 296 -5.36 11.09 -40.85
CA SER A 296 -4.67 10.30 -41.87
C SER A 296 -3.20 10.69 -42.07
N SER A 297 -2.75 11.81 -41.51
CA SER A 297 -1.37 12.31 -41.63
C SER A 297 -0.38 11.62 -40.69
N MET A 298 -0.87 10.91 -39.68
CA MET A 298 -0.04 10.15 -38.75
C MET A 298 0.83 9.11 -39.44
N VAL A 299 2.06 8.94 -38.94
CA VAL A 299 2.92 7.85 -39.35
C VAL A 299 2.32 6.55 -38.84
N GLU A 300 2.10 5.60 -39.75
CA GLU A 300 1.62 4.26 -39.42
C GLU A 300 2.73 3.22 -39.56
N LYS A 301 2.88 2.37 -38.54
CA LYS A 301 3.83 1.27 -38.56
C LYS A 301 3.27 0.04 -37.89
N THR A 302 3.35 -1.09 -38.57
CA THR A 302 2.93 -2.38 -38.02
C THR A 302 4.12 -3.15 -37.49
N LEU A 303 4.05 -3.63 -36.25
CA LEU A 303 5.08 -4.45 -35.63
C LEU A 303 4.45 -5.47 -34.68
N GLY A 304 4.74 -6.76 -34.89
CA GLY A 304 4.24 -7.83 -34.02
C GLY A 304 2.72 -7.96 -33.97
N GLY A 305 2.02 -7.66 -35.07
CA GLY A 305 0.56 -7.69 -35.15
C GLY A 305 -0.15 -6.44 -34.59
N LEU A 306 0.61 -5.49 -34.04
CA LEU A 306 0.08 -4.21 -33.55
C LEU A 306 0.34 -3.10 -34.57
N THR A 307 -0.64 -2.22 -34.75
CA THR A 307 -0.51 -1.01 -35.59
C THR A 307 -0.27 0.20 -34.70
N PHE A 308 0.92 0.81 -34.81
CA PHE A 308 1.28 2.05 -34.12
C PHE A 308 0.98 3.23 -35.03
N ARG A 309 0.30 4.25 -34.50
CA ARG A 309 0.00 5.50 -35.20
C ARG A 309 0.42 6.66 -34.31
N TYR A 310 1.26 7.56 -34.82
CA TYR A 310 1.77 8.70 -34.07
C TYR A 310 2.12 9.87 -34.98
N HIS A 311 2.10 11.09 -34.45
CA HIS A 311 2.69 12.29 -35.06
C HIS A 311 4.18 12.38 -34.70
N ASP A 312 4.47 12.25 -33.41
CA ASP A 312 5.81 12.37 -32.84
C ASP A 312 6.34 11.00 -32.45
N TYR A 313 7.57 10.70 -32.89
CA TYR A 313 8.27 9.49 -32.47
C TYR A 313 8.72 9.61 -31.00
N TYR A 314 7.79 9.43 -30.07
CA TYR A 314 8.00 9.62 -28.63
C TYR A 314 8.76 8.45 -27.98
N VAL A 315 8.40 7.22 -28.34
CA VAL A 315 8.95 5.98 -27.76
C VAL A 315 9.13 4.92 -28.85
N HIS A 316 10.16 4.09 -28.72
CA HIS A 316 10.35 2.95 -29.59
C HIS A 316 9.20 1.94 -29.46
N GLU A 317 8.61 1.53 -30.58
CA GLU A 317 7.48 0.61 -30.67
C GLU A 317 7.82 -0.76 -30.07
N LYS A 318 9.09 -1.19 -30.17
CA LYS A 318 9.59 -2.41 -29.54
C LYS A 318 9.42 -2.39 -28.01
N VAL A 319 9.56 -1.22 -27.38
CA VAL A 319 9.34 -1.06 -25.93
C VAL A 319 7.86 -1.25 -25.62
N LEU A 320 6.96 -0.66 -26.41
CA LEU A 320 5.51 -0.84 -26.20
C LEU A 320 5.06 -2.28 -26.47
N LEU A 321 5.55 -2.90 -27.55
CA LEU A 321 5.23 -4.28 -27.92
C LEU A 321 5.60 -5.29 -26.82
N SER A 322 6.68 -5.06 -26.07
CA SER A 322 7.05 -5.94 -24.96
C SER A 322 6.18 -5.76 -23.71
N HIS A 323 5.41 -4.66 -23.63
CA HIS A 323 4.55 -4.31 -22.49
C HIS A 323 3.05 -4.47 -22.79
N ILE A 324 2.68 -4.77 -24.04
CA ILE A 324 1.30 -5.05 -24.45
C ILE A 324 1.06 -6.57 -24.51
N PHE A 325 -0.02 -7.00 -23.84
CA PHE A 325 -0.47 -8.39 -23.74
C PHE A 325 -1.76 -8.65 -24.52
N MET A 326 -2.42 -7.58 -24.98
CA MET A 326 -3.52 -7.68 -25.93
C MET A 326 -2.93 -8.04 -27.29
N GLU A 327 -3.37 -9.16 -27.85
CA GLU A 327 -2.88 -9.68 -29.13
C GLU A 327 -4.06 -9.90 -30.07
N PRO A 328 -3.91 -9.62 -31.37
CA PRO A 328 -4.92 -9.96 -32.38
C PRO A 328 -5.11 -11.48 -32.45
N ASP A 329 -6.30 -11.89 -32.90
CA ASP A 329 -6.75 -13.27 -33.10
C ASP A 329 -6.77 -14.15 -31.84
N LYS A 330 -6.68 -13.53 -30.65
CA LYS A 330 -6.87 -14.21 -29.35
C LYS A 330 -8.19 -13.81 -28.73
N TYR A 331 -8.79 -14.73 -27.96
CA TYR A 331 -9.93 -14.40 -27.11
C TYR A 331 -9.57 -13.31 -26.10
N TYR A 332 -10.56 -12.48 -25.77
CA TYR A 332 -10.42 -11.46 -24.75
C TYR A 332 -10.02 -12.09 -23.41
N SER A 333 -9.10 -11.44 -22.70
CA SER A 333 -8.78 -11.77 -21.32
C SER A 333 -8.67 -10.50 -20.50
N GLN A 334 -9.38 -10.46 -19.37
CA GLN A 334 -9.31 -9.38 -18.40
C GLN A 334 -7.88 -9.26 -17.84
N SER A 335 -7.24 -10.38 -17.54
CA SER A 335 -5.87 -10.44 -17.05
C SER A 335 -4.87 -9.83 -18.03
N ASN A 336 -5.02 -10.06 -19.34
CA ASN A 336 -4.18 -9.42 -20.36
C ASN A 336 -4.47 -7.91 -20.50
N TYR A 337 -5.73 -7.51 -20.38
CA TYR A 337 -6.12 -6.10 -20.35
C TYR A 337 -5.48 -5.37 -19.16
N ASP A 338 -5.64 -5.90 -17.95
CA ASP A 338 -5.10 -5.32 -16.72
C ASP A 338 -3.57 -5.30 -16.72
N GLN A 339 -2.93 -6.38 -17.19
CA GLN A 339 -1.48 -6.45 -17.34
C GLN A 339 -0.98 -5.41 -18.34
N THR A 340 -1.65 -5.22 -19.48
CA THR A 340 -1.27 -4.20 -20.46
C THR A 340 -1.29 -2.81 -19.85
N ILE A 341 -2.38 -2.43 -19.16
CA ILE A 341 -2.47 -1.12 -18.49
C ILE A 341 -1.39 -0.98 -17.42
N SER A 342 -1.25 -1.98 -16.54
CA SER A 342 -0.26 -1.95 -15.46
C SER A 342 1.16 -1.77 -16.01
N LYS A 343 1.52 -2.50 -17.06
CA LYS A 343 2.87 -2.53 -17.63
C LYS A 343 3.20 -1.25 -18.39
N LEU A 344 2.23 -0.67 -19.09
CA LEU A 344 2.39 0.63 -19.74
C LEU A 344 2.53 1.77 -18.72
N ASN A 345 1.77 1.72 -17.62
CA ASN A 345 1.91 2.66 -16.51
C ASN A 345 3.26 2.50 -15.78
N GLU A 346 3.73 1.26 -15.61
CA GLU A 346 5.05 0.96 -14.99
C GLU A 346 6.23 1.55 -15.79
N LEU A 347 6.09 1.83 -17.09
CA LEU A 347 7.12 2.54 -17.88
C LEU A 347 7.35 3.98 -17.37
N GLY A 348 6.36 4.59 -16.74
CA GLY A 348 6.47 5.93 -16.15
C GLY A 348 6.63 7.08 -17.15
N ILE A 349 6.53 6.83 -18.46
CA ILE A 349 6.63 7.85 -19.51
C ILE A 349 5.27 8.38 -19.96
N PHE A 350 4.17 7.75 -19.56
CA PHE A 350 2.80 8.16 -19.91
C PHE A 350 2.09 8.77 -18.71
N GLN A 351 1.34 9.84 -18.94
CA GLN A 351 0.45 10.42 -17.93
C GLN A 351 -0.80 9.56 -17.77
N THR A 352 -1.35 9.07 -18.88
CA THR A 352 -2.52 8.19 -18.90
C THR A 352 -2.29 7.06 -19.91
N SER A 353 -2.74 5.86 -19.53
CA SER A 353 -2.82 4.70 -20.42
C SER A 353 -4.24 4.16 -20.37
N ARG A 354 -4.92 4.16 -21.51
CA ARG A 354 -6.31 3.68 -21.62
C ARG A 354 -6.42 2.67 -22.74
N ILE A 355 -7.23 1.64 -22.52
CA ILE A 355 -7.63 0.70 -23.56
C ILE A 355 -9.12 0.90 -23.81
N ILE A 356 -9.49 1.04 -25.07
CA ILE A 356 -10.87 1.14 -25.53
C ILE A 356 -11.15 -0.09 -26.39
N LEU A 357 -12.16 -0.85 -26.01
CA LEU A 357 -12.66 -1.99 -26.76
C LEU A 357 -14.00 -1.62 -27.37
N SER A 358 -14.15 -1.80 -28.67
CA SER A 358 -15.40 -1.61 -29.39
C SER A 358 -15.73 -2.84 -30.22
N ASP A 359 -17.03 -3.17 -30.32
CA ASP A 359 -17.49 -4.26 -31.19
C ASP A 359 -17.08 -3.97 -32.64
N ASP A 360 -16.59 -4.99 -33.35
CA ASP A 360 -16.32 -4.93 -34.77
C ASP A 360 -17.52 -5.48 -35.56
N THR A 361 -18.23 -4.58 -36.22
CA THR A 361 -19.40 -4.93 -37.06
C THR A 361 -19.01 -5.17 -38.52
N THR A 362 -17.74 -5.00 -38.89
CA THR A 362 -17.28 -5.11 -40.29
C THR A 362 -16.89 -6.54 -40.67
N ARG A 363 -16.52 -7.36 -39.67
CA ARG A 363 -16.18 -8.78 -39.86
C ARG A 363 -17.42 -9.62 -39.58
N ASN A 364 -17.90 -10.34 -40.59
CA ASN A 364 -19.12 -11.14 -40.52
C ASN A 364 -18.83 -12.63 -40.75
N ASP A 365 -17.92 -13.20 -39.96
CA ASP A 365 -17.55 -14.62 -40.00
C ASP A 365 -18.27 -15.45 -38.92
N GLY A 366 -19.32 -14.88 -38.31
CA GLY A 366 -20.11 -15.51 -37.25
C GLY A 366 -19.47 -15.47 -35.86
N ALA A 367 -18.24 -14.95 -35.72
CA ALA A 367 -17.61 -14.71 -34.42
C ALA A 367 -17.78 -13.26 -33.96
N ASN A 368 -17.78 -13.05 -32.64
CA ASN A 368 -17.80 -11.70 -32.08
C ASN A 368 -16.39 -11.16 -31.95
N TRP A 369 -16.14 -10.02 -32.58
CA TRP A 369 -14.84 -9.41 -32.66
C TRP A 369 -14.79 -8.07 -31.92
N LEU A 370 -13.66 -7.78 -31.30
CA LEU A 370 -13.38 -6.52 -30.61
C LEU A 370 -12.20 -5.81 -31.26
N ASN A 371 -12.37 -4.52 -31.51
CA ASN A 371 -11.31 -3.60 -31.89
C ASN A 371 -10.68 -3.02 -30.63
N CYS A 372 -9.40 -3.31 -30.41
CA CYS A 372 -8.63 -2.79 -29.28
C CYS A 372 -7.88 -1.53 -29.70
N THR A 373 -8.16 -0.42 -29.03
CA THR A 373 -7.46 0.85 -29.22
C THR A 373 -6.79 1.26 -27.92
N ILE A 374 -5.46 1.27 -27.92
CA ILE A 374 -4.63 1.67 -26.80
C ILE A 374 -4.22 3.12 -27.00
N ILE A 375 -4.64 3.96 -26.07
CA ILE A 375 -4.42 5.40 -26.07
C ILE A 375 -3.42 5.73 -24.96
N LEU A 376 -2.33 6.39 -25.33
CA LEU A 376 -1.25 6.76 -24.44
C LEU A 376 -0.99 8.25 -24.57
N THR A 377 -1.17 8.98 -23.48
CA THR A 377 -0.85 10.42 -23.43
C THR A 377 0.55 10.59 -22.82
N PRO A 378 1.51 11.18 -23.55
CA PRO A 378 2.87 11.41 -23.06
C PRO A 378 2.91 12.20 -21.75
N GLY A 379 3.71 11.72 -20.81
CA GLY A 379 4.05 12.45 -19.60
C GLY A 379 5.21 13.43 -19.83
N LYS A 380 5.40 14.35 -18.88
CA LYS A 380 6.57 15.25 -18.87
C LYS A 380 7.86 14.45 -18.85
N LYS A 381 8.64 14.58 -19.92
CA LYS A 381 9.91 13.87 -20.11
C LYS A 381 10.98 14.30 -19.11
N LEU A 382 11.09 15.60 -18.85
CA LEU A 382 12.07 16.19 -17.96
C LEU A 382 11.41 16.60 -16.64
N ASP A 383 12.14 16.40 -15.55
CA ASP A 383 11.73 16.71 -14.19
C ASP A 383 12.94 17.20 -13.39
N VAL A 384 12.75 18.25 -12.60
CA VAL A 384 13.80 18.85 -11.75
C VAL A 384 13.25 18.93 -10.35
N ASN A 385 13.92 18.26 -9.42
CA ASN A 385 13.55 18.25 -8.01
C ASN A 385 14.67 18.90 -7.19
N THR A 386 14.31 19.89 -6.38
CA THR A 386 15.22 20.56 -5.46
C THR A 386 14.78 20.30 -4.04
N ASN A 387 15.66 19.74 -3.22
CA ASN A 387 15.44 19.52 -1.80
C ASN A 387 16.40 20.41 -0.99
N LEU A 388 15.85 21.20 -0.06
CA LEU A 388 16.62 22.01 0.88
C LEU A 388 16.35 21.47 2.29
N GLU A 389 17.42 21.14 3.00
CA GLU A 389 17.35 20.55 4.33
C GLU A 389 18.09 21.43 5.33
N GLY A 390 17.44 21.70 6.46
CA GLY A 390 18.07 22.27 7.65
C GLY A 390 18.01 21.24 8.77
N SER A 391 19.14 20.98 9.40
CA SER A 391 19.25 19.97 10.45
C SER A 391 20.07 20.49 11.64
N THR A 392 19.91 19.84 12.79
CA THR A 392 20.75 20.03 13.98
C THR A 392 21.10 18.66 14.52
N GLY A 393 22.25 18.53 15.18
CA GLY A 393 22.72 17.24 15.65
C GLY A 393 23.42 17.32 17.00
N SER A 394 23.79 16.17 17.54
CA SER A 394 24.60 16.08 18.76
C SER A 394 26.03 16.57 18.55
N THR A 395 26.55 16.51 17.33
CA THR A 395 27.92 16.86 16.96
C THR A 395 28.05 18.20 16.23
N TYR A 396 26.95 18.81 15.81
CA TYR A 396 26.90 20.10 15.10
C TYR A 396 25.66 20.89 15.48
N ALA A 397 25.79 22.22 15.54
CA ALA A 397 24.72 23.11 16.00
C ALA A 397 23.73 23.48 14.89
N ALA A 398 24.19 23.56 13.64
CA ALA A 398 23.36 23.82 12.48
C ALA A 398 23.96 23.16 11.24
N GLY A 399 23.15 22.45 10.49
CA GLY A 399 23.49 21.82 9.23
C GLY A 399 22.53 22.32 8.15
N SER A 400 23.07 22.58 6.97
CA SER A 400 22.28 22.96 5.80
C SER A 400 22.74 22.13 4.62
N ALA A 401 21.82 21.50 3.91
CA ALA A 401 22.11 20.75 2.70
C ALA A 401 21.12 21.11 1.59
N ALA A 402 21.61 21.10 0.36
CA ALA A 402 20.85 21.29 -0.85
C ALA A 402 21.10 20.12 -1.80
N THR A 403 20.05 19.57 -2.37
CA THR A 403 20.12 18.51 -3.39
C THR A 403 19.30 18.91 -4.59
N ILE A 404 19.89 18.87 -5.78
CA ILE A 404 19.23 19.12 -7.06
C ILE A 404 19.28 17.83 -7.86
N SER A 405 18.12 17.33 -8.26
CA SER A 405 17.97 16.10 -9.05
C SER A 405 17.33 16.40 -10.39
N PHE A 406 18.08 16.22 -11.47
CA PHE A 406 17.58 16.28 -12.84
C PHE A 406 17.23 14.88 -13.32
N ARG A 407 16.04 14.72 -13.89
CA ARG A 407 15.52 13.44 -14.33
C ARG A 407 15.01 13.53 -15.76
N ASN A 408 15.39 12.58 -16.60
CA ASN A 408 14.81 12.37 -17.92
C ASN A 408 14.22 10.96 -17.97
N ARG A 409 12.89 10.88 -18.06
CA ARG A 409 12.13 9.61 -17.99
C ARG A 409 12.22 8.76 -19.26
N ASN A 410 12.66 9.34 -20.38
CA ASN A 410 12.63 8.68 -21.68
C ASN A 410 13.93 8.96 -22.47
N LEU A 411 15.07 8.65 -21.86
CA LEU A 411 16.38 8.77 -22.51
C LEU A 411 16.46 7.81 -23.71
N GLY A 412 16.84 8.34 -24.87
CA GLY A 412 16.95 7.57 -26.10
C GLY A 412 15.63 6.95 -26.57
N ARG A 413 14.47 7.48 -26.16
CA ARG A 413 13.12 6.95 -26.53
C ARG A 413 12.87 5.50 -26.10
N GLY A 414 13.69 4.98 -25.18
CA GLY A 414 13.63 3.59 -24.72
C GLY A 414 12.85 3.38 -23.42
N ALA A 415 12.14 4.40 -22.94
CA ALA A 415 11.61 4.46 -21.56
C ALA A 415 12.71 4.25 -20.49
N ASN A 416 13.94 4.68 -20.80
CA ASN A 416 15.05 4.63 -19.88
C ASN A 416 15.04 5.90 -19.01
N LEU A 417 15.02 5.70 -17.70
CA LEU A 417 15.04 6.76 -16.71
C LEU A 417 16.48 7.07 -16.33
N ILE A 418 16.98 8.24 -16.72
CA ILE A 418 18.26 8.78 -16.21
C ILE A 418 17.99 9.82 -15.12
N THR A 419 18.71 9.70 -14.01
CA THR A 419 18.68 10.66 -12.90
C THR A 419 20.09 11.12 -12.61
N LEU A 420 20.30 12.44 -12.57
CA LEU A 420 21.53 13.10 -12.17
C LEU A 420 21.25 13.88 -10.89
N THR A 421 21.97 13.59 -9.82
CA THR A 421 21.77 14.19 -8.50
C THR A 421 23.05 14.89 -8.08
N LEU A 422 22.97 16.20 -7.91
CA LEU A 422 24.00 17.02 -7.28
C LEU A 422 23.57 17.32 -5.85
N SER A 423 24.43 17.08 -4.88
CA SER A 423 24.21 17.42 -3.47
C SER A 423 25.36 18.26 -2.93
N GLY A 424 25.05 19.14 -1.98
CA GLY A 424 26.04 19.94 -1.27
C GLY A 424 25.53 20.31 0.10
N GLY A 425 26.41 20.34 1.10
CA GLY A 425 26.00 20.67 2.46
C GLY A 425 27.13 21.17 3.33
N ILE A 426 26.75 21.92 4.36
CA ILE A 426 27.65 22.47 5.37
C ILE A 426 27.12 22.15 6.76
N GLU A 427 28.03 21.87 7.69
CA GLU A 427 27.71 21.71 9.11
C GLU A 427 28.55 22.70 9.91
N LEU A 428 27.90 23.39 10.85
CA LEU A 428 28.51 24.37 11.74
C LEU A 428 28.45 23.83 13.18
N ARG A 429 29.58 23.88 13.88
CA ARG A 429 29.67 23.58 15.32
C ARG A 429 29.59 24.87 16.12
N ASN A 430 28.94 24.79 17.29
CA ASN A 430 28.94 25.88 18.25
C ASN A 430 30.26 25.91 19.05
N ASP A 431 30.95 27.04 19.03
CA ASP A 431 32.11 27.34 19.87
C ASP A 431 31.66 28.21 21.05
N SER A 432 31.54 27.60 22.22
CA SER A 432 31.06 28.25 23.44
C SER A 432 32.03 29.30 24.01
N SER A 433 33.27 29.36 23.50
CA SER A 433 34.30 30.31 23.96
C SER A 433 34.30 31.63 23.17
N ALA A 434 33.53 31.75 22.08
CA ALA A 434 33.44 32.97 21.29
C ALA A 434 32.43 33.99 21.87
N THR A 435 32.80 35.27 21.89
CA THR A 435 31.99 36.35 22.48
C THR A 435 30.98 36.95 21.49
N ARG A 436 31.33 37.06 20.20
CA ARG A 436 30.41 37.53 19.15
C ARG A 436 29.52 36.40 18.66
N PHE A 437 28.24 36.69 18.41
CA PHE A 437 27.25 35.68 17.98
C PHE A 437 27.65 34.94 16.69
N ILE A 438 28.22 35.64 15.71
CA ILE A 438 28.64 35.03 14.43
C ILE A 438 29.85 34.11 14.62
N ASP A 439 30.81 34.50 15.47
CA ASP A 439 32.04 33.73 15.73
C ASP A 439 31.79 32.44 16.53
N LYS A 440 30.61 32.30 17.15
CA LYS A 440 30.16 31.06 17.79
C LYS A 440 29.91 29.95 16.78
N PHE A 441 29.71 30.24 15.50
CA PHE A 441 29.44 29.22 14.49
C PHE A 441 30.69 28.97 13.64
N LYS A 442 31.43 27.90 13.98
CA LYS A 442 32.61 27.49 13.21
C LYS A 442 32.26 26.35 12.27
N LEU A 443 32.75 26.44 11.05
CA LEU A 443 32.57 25.40 10.05
C LEU A 443 33.21 24.09 10.52
N LEU A 444 32.40 23.03 10.57
CA LEU A 444 32.80 21.68 10.96
C LEU A 444 32.99 20.79 9.73
N THR A 445 32.04 20.84 8.79
CA THR A 445 31.99 19.92 7.66
C THR A 445 31.55 20.64 6.40
N ARG A 446 32.12 20.24 5.27
CA ARG A 446 31.60 20.49 3.93
C ARG A 446 31.38 19.15 3.25
N SER A 447 30.30 19.02 2.51
CA SER A 447 30.01 17.84 1.71
C SER A 447 29.58 18.26 0.32
N ALA A 448 29.96 17.47 -0.67
CA ALA A 448 29.52 17.61 -2.05
C ALA A 448 29.39 16.21 -2.66
N GLY A 449 28.36 15.99 -3.47
CA GLY A 449 28.11 14.70 -4.09
C GLY A 449 27.57 14.85 -5.50
N PHE A 450 28.03 13.99 -6.40
CA PHE A 450 27.48 13.82 -7.74
C PHE A 450 27.15 12.35 -7.94
N ASN A 451 25.87 12.05 -8.17
CA ASN A 451 25.39 10.69 -8.36
C ASN A 451 24.59 10.61 -9.67
N THR A 452 24.78 9.54 -10.43
CA THR A 452 24.06 9.25 -11.66
C THR A 452 23.46 7.85 -11.60
N SER A 453 22.24 7.71 -12.13
CA SER A 453 21.55 6.43 -12.21
C SER A 453 20.84 6.33 -13.56
N LEU A 454 21.06 5.21 -14.26
CA LEU A 454 20.33 4.84 -15.48
C LEU A 454 19.51 3.57 -15.20
N ASP A 455 18.20 3.72 -15.19
CA ASP A 455 17.22 2.66 -14.92
C ASP A 455 16.50 2.30 -16.24
N MET A 456 16.71 1.06 -16.69
CA MET A 456 16.21 0.55 -17.96
C MET A 456 15.15 -0.54 -17.70
N PRO A 457 13.97 -0.49 -18.35
CA PRO A 457 12.89 -1.46 -18.16
C PRO A 457 13.12 -2.77 -18.94
N LYS A 458 14.36 -3.26 -18.91
CA LYS A 458 14.81 -4.52 -19.52
C LYS A 458 16.06 -5.04 -18.83
N PHE A 459 16.34 -6.33 -18.96
CA PHE A 459 17.64 -6.86 -18.61
C PHE A 459 18.69 -6.48 -19.67
N VAL A 460 19.79 -5.89 -19.21
CA VAL A 460 21.00 -5.65 -20.00
C VAL A 460 22.08 -6.54 -19.44
N VAL A 461 22.15 -7.74 -19.99
CA VAL A 461 23.07 -8.81 -19.58
C VAL A 461 24.07 -9.07 -20.72
N PRO A 462 25.33 -9.43 -20.41
CA PRO A 462 26.35 -9.71 -21.43
C PRO A 462 26.13 -11.03 -22.18
N PHE A 463 25.15 -11.85 -21.74
CA PHE A 463 24.76 -13.10 -22.37
C PHE A 463 23.29 -13.05 -22.79
N GLY A 464 22.94 -13.64 -23.94
CA GLY A 464 21.61 -13.54 -24.52
C GLY A 464 20.55 -14.37 -23.78
N ILE A 465 19.80 -13.77 -22.86
CA ILE A 465 18.65 -14.42 -22.23
C ILE A 465 17.39 -14.12 -23.04
N LYS A 466 16.86 -15.11 -23.76
CA LYS A 466 15.68 -14.95 -24.64
C LYS A 466 14.34 -15.28 -23.96
N ASN A 467 14.34 -15.96 -22.81
CA ASN A 467 13.15 -16.60 -22.23
C ASN A 467 12.65 -15.97 -20.92
N PHE A 468 12.67 -14.65 -20.78
CA PHE A 468 11.96 -14.00 -19.67
C PHE A 468 10.50 -13.76 -20.04
N SER A 469 9.60 -14.24 -19.19
CA SER A 469 8.18 -13.95 -19.31
C SER A 469 7.95 -12.43 -19.29
N LYS A 470 7.15 -11.91 -20.22
CA LYS A 470 6.73 -10.49 -20.22
C LYS A 470 6.14 -10.06 -18.86
N ARG A 471 5.68 -11.01 -18.04
CA ARG A 471 5.05 -10.78 -16.74
C ARG A 471 6.02 -10.28 -15.65
N THR A 472 7.33 -10.55 -15.72
CA THR A 472 8.26 -10.42 -14.58
C THR A 472 8.86 -9.02 -14.33
N THR A 473 8.47 -7.98 -15.08
CA THR A 473 9.02 -6.60 -14.96
C THR A 473 10.55 -6.55 -14.80
N PRO A 474 11.34 -7.04 -15.76
CA PRO A 474 12.79 -6.98 -15.65
C PRO A 474 13.29 -5.53 -15.72
N ARG A 475 14.20 -5.16 -14.82
CA ARG A 475 14.85 -3.84 -14.81
C ARG A 475 16.35 -4.00 -14.60
N THR A 476 17.14 -3.14 -15.24
CA THR A 476 18.57 -2.99 -15.00
C THR A 476 18.87 -1.58 -14.57
N VAL A 477 19.54 -1.42 -13.44
CA VAL A 477 19.95 -0.13 -12.89
C VAL A 477 21.46 -0.06 -12.91
N PHE A 478 22.00 0.90 -13.64
CA PHE A 478 23.41 1.29 -13.57
C PHE A 478 23.53 2.49 -12.66
N GLY A 479 24.32 2.39 -11.60
CA GLY A 479 24.59 3.48 -10.66
C GLY A 479 26.06 3.86 -10.71
N ALA A 480 26.36 5.15 -10.60
CA ALA A 480 27.70 5.64 -10.32
C ALA A 480 27.64 6.92 -9.49
N GLY A 481 28.59 7.13 -8.59
CA GLY A 481 28.58 8.31 -7.73
C GLY A 481 29.91 8.62 -7.09
N ILE A 482 30.17 9.91 -6.89
CA ILE A 482 31.33 10.42 -6.17
C ILE A 482 30.83 11.36 -5.09
N ASN A 483 31.18 11.08 -3.84
CA ASN A 483 30.81 11.87 -2.68
C ASN A 483 32.08 12.29 -1.93
N VAL A 484 32.24 13.59 -1.73
CA VAL A 484 33.36 14.20 -1.03
C VAL A 484 32.87 14.78 0.28
N LEU A 485 33.58 14.49 1.35
CA LEU A 485 33.33 15.00 2.68
C LEU A 485 34.62 15.56 3.25
N ASP A 486 34.63 16.86 3.54
CA ASP A 486 35.72 17.58 4.15
C ASP A 486 35.35 17.89 5.60
N ARG A 487 35.98 17.19 6.54
CA ARG A 487 35.98 17.56 7.96
C ARG A 487 37.16 18.51 8.16
N VAL A 488 36.88 19.81 8.10
CA VAL A 488 37.84 20.92 7.96
C VAL A 488 39.08 20.83 8.85
N THR A 489 38.97 20.23 10.04
CA THR A 489 40.08 20.12 11.02
C THR A 489 40.78 18.77 11.03
N TYR A 490 40.21 17.74 10.40
CA TYR A 490 40.62 16.34 10.58
C TYR A 490 41.04 15.66 9.29
N PHE A 491 40.17 15.58 8.29
CA PHE A 491 40.42 14.78 7.09
C PHE A 491 39.48 15.13 5.94
N ASN A 492 39.90 14.73 4.74
CA ASN A 492 39.06 14.69 3.56
C ASN A 492 38.77 13.23 3.25
N LEU A 493 37.51 12.90 2.97
CA LEU A 493 37.04 11.58 2.58
C LEU A 493 36.42 11.66 1.20
N ILE A 494 36.83 10.77 0.31
CA ILE A 494 36.23 10.59 -1.01
C ILE A 494 35.68 9.18 -1.07
N ASN A 495 34.39 9.07 -1.37
CA ASN A 495 33.70 7.81 -1.64
C ASN A 495 33.32 7.79 -3.13
N THR A 496 33.89 6.84 -3.87
CA THR A 496 33.53 6.57 -5.27
C THR A 496 32.80 5.23 -5.35
N SER A 497 31.63 5.21 -5.96
CA SER A 497 30.79 4.01 -6.07
C SER A 497 30.32 3.78 -7.49
N ALA A 498 30.18 2.53 -7.88
CA ALA A 498 29.56 2.10 -9.13
C ALA A 498 28.84 0.76 -8.94
N SER A 499 27.73 0.54 -9.61
CA SER A 499 26.99 -0.72 -9.49
C SER A 499 26.17 -1.05 -10.73
N ILE A 500 25.97 -2.35 -10.94
CA ILE A 500 24.96 -2.89 -11.86
C ILE A 500 23.99 -3.69 -11.00
N THR A 501 22.70 -3.39 -11.08
CA THR A 501 21.66 -4.11 -10.32
C THR A 501 20.52 -4.53 -11.23
N TYR A 502 20.24 -5.84 -11.26
CA TYR A 502 19.07 -6.43 -11.89
C TYR A 502 17.92 -6.54 -10.88
N LYS A 503 16.73 -6.10 -11.27
CA LYS A 503 15.52 -6.19 -10.43
C LYS A 503 14.38 -6.84 -11.20
N TRP A 504 13.63 -7.74 -10.57
CA TRP A 504 12.42 -8.29 -11.17
C TRP A 504 11.40 -8.73 -10.11
N LYS A 505 10.13 -8.77 -10.53
CA LYS A 505 9.04 -9.33 -9.72
C LYS A 505 8.76 -10.74 -10.23
N GLU A 506 9.05 -11.74 -9.41
CA GLU A 506 8.70 -13.14 -9.70
C GLU A 506 7.18 -13.32 -9.63
N THR A 507 6.55 -12.72 -8.62
CA THR A 507 5.09 -12.71 -8.43
C THR A 507 4.64 -11.34 -7.91
N LYS A 508 3.33 -11.14 -7.73
CA LYS A 508 2.80 -9.92 -7.07
C LYS A 508 3.35 -9.70 -5.64
N THR A 509 3.89 -10.74 -4.99
CA THR A 509 4.37 -10.67 -3.60
C THR A 509 5.85 -10.99 -3.44
N LYS A 510 6.54 -11.42 -4.51
CA LYS A 510 7.94 -11.83 -4.45
C LYS A 510 8.74 -11.05 -5.49
N SER A 511 9.83 -10.45 -5.06
CA SER A 511 10.77 -9.73 -5.92
C SER A 511 12.20 -10.04 -5.56
N TRP A 512 13.08 -9.84 -6.53
CA TRP A 512 14.49 -10.11 -6.43
C TRP A 512 15.30 -8.89 -6.87
N GLU A 513 16.41 -8.66 -6.20
CA GLU A 513 17.45 -7.72 -6.60
C GLU A 513 18.78 -8.47 -6.62
N VAL A 514 19.49 -8.42 -7.75
CA VAL A 514 20.80 -9.06 -7.90
C VAL A 514 21.77 -8.04 -8.45
N SER A 515 22.80 -7.72 -7.69
CA SER A 515 23.92 -6.91 -8.17
C SER A 515 25.08 -7.84 -8.46
N PRO A 516 25.33 -8.22 -9.73
CA PRO A 516 26.46 -9.07 -10.09
C PRO A 516 27.81 -8.40 -9.84
N MET A 517 27.83 -7.08 -9.67
CA MET A 517 29.03 -6.31 -9.38
C MET A 517 28.64 -4.95 -8.80
N PHE A 518 29.26 -4.60 -7.68
CA PHE A 518 29.33 -3.24 -7.18
C PHE A 518 30.76 -2.93 -6.73
N ILE A 519 31.13 -1.67 -6.82
CA ILE A 519 32.39 -1.14 -6.33
C ILE A 519 32.09 0.01 -5.38
N ASN A 520 32.84 0.06 -4.29
CA ASN A 520 32.88 1.18 -3.36
C ASN A 520 34.34 1.42 -2.92
N ASP A 521 34.90 2.57 -3.30
CA ASP A 521 36.26 2.98 -3.00
C ASP A 521 36.25 4.16 -2.04
N ILE A 522 36.66 3.91 -0.80
CA ILE A 522 36.72 4.91 0.27
C ILE A 522 38.18 5.30 0.49
N ARG A 523 38.51 6.55 0.15
CA ARG A 523 39.86 7.11 0.30
C ARG A 523 39.90 8.30 1.24
N LEU A 524 41.04 8.46 1.89
CA LEU A 524 41.36 9.61 2.75
C LEU A 524 42.56 10.35 2.16
N PRO A 525 42.38 11.16 1.09
CA PRO A 525 43.48 11.85 0.43
C PRO A 525 44.22 12.85 1.34
N TYR A 526 43.54 13.36 2.37
CA TYR A 526 44.15 14.26 3.36
C TYR A 526 43.75 13.84 4.77
N ILE A 527 44.74 13.80 5.66
CA ILE A 527 44.61 13.49 7.09
C ILE A 527 45.57 14.44 7.82
N SER A 528 45.05 15.23 8.77
CA SER A 528 45.87 16.13 9.57
C SER A 528 46.78 15.37 10.55
N ASP A 529 47.90 15.95 10.95
CA ASP A 529 48.86 15.24 11.83
C ASP A 529 48.27 14.92 13.21
N THR A 530 47.44 15.82 13.74
CA THR A 530 46.69 15.58 14.98
C THR A 530 45.72 14.40 14.85
N PHE A 531 45.13 14.21 13.66
CA PHE A 531 44.25 13.07 13.41
C PHE A 531 45.04 11.77 13.18
N LYS A 532 46.21 11.83 12.52
CA LYS A 532 47.13 10.67 12.40
C LYS A 532 47.54 10.12 13.77
N GLN A 533 47.89 11.00 14.71
CA GLN A 533 48.22 10.59 16.09
C GLN A 533 47.04 9.87 16.75
N ARG A 534 45.82 10.42 16.63
CA ARG A 534 44.61 9.77 17.16
C ARG A 534 44.32 8.41 16.51
N LEU A 535 44.59 8.26 15.22
CA LEU A 535 44.48 6.97 14.53
C LEU A 535 45.56 5.97 15.00
N ALA A 536 46.76 6.44 15.32
CA ALA A 536 47.83 5.58 15.84
C ALA A 536 47.50 5.04 17.25
N GLU A 537 46.97 5.91 18.12
CA GLU A 537 46.65 5.61 19.52
C GLU A 537 45.36 4.78 19.69
N ASN A 538 44.43 4.84 18.73
CA ASN A 538 43.12 4.19 18.85
C ASN A 538 42.87 3.21 17.70
N SER A 539 42.93 1.91 18.01
CA SER A 539 42.71 0.83 17.04
C SER A 539 41.30 0.86 16.42
N PHE A 540 40.27 1.26 17.16
CA PHE A 540 38.91 1.41 16.63
C PHE A 540 38.82 2.52 15.58
N LEU A 541 39.42 3.68 15.85
CA LEU A 541 39.45 4.78 14.87
C LEU A 541 40.27 4.38 13.63
N ARG A 542 41.42 3.73 13.82
CA ARG A 542 42.24 3.23 12.71
C ARG A 542 41.46 2.30 11.77
N ASN A 543 40.70 1.37 12.34
CA ASN A 543 39.90 0.42 11.56
C ASN A 543 38.71 1.10 10.87
N THR A 544 38.07 2.07 11.54
CA THR A 544 36.93 2.82 10.99
C THR A 544 37.31 3.70 9.80
N TYR A 545 38.49 4.31 9.85
CA TYR A 545 39.02 5.20 8.81
C TYR A 545 40.03 4.50 7.89
N LYS A 546 40.01 3.16 7.84
CA LYS A 546 40.86 2.41 6.93
C LYS A 546 40.41 2.67 5.50
N GLN A 547 41.36 3.07 4.64
CA GLN A 547 41.11 3.15 3.21
C GLN A 547 40.75 1.77 2.70
N THR A 548 39.65 1.69 1.95
CA THR A 548 39.04 0.41 1.64
C THR A 548 38.47 0.44 0.24
N PHE A 549 38.99 -0.44 -0.62
CA PHE A 549 38.37 -0.81 -1.88
C PHE A 549 37.50 -2.04 -1.67
N ILE A 550 36.20 -1.90 -1.91
CA ILE A 550 35.22 -2.99 -1.84
C ILE A 550 34.75 -3.25 -3.26
N GLU A 551 34.98 -4.47 -3.73
CA GLU A 551 34.35 -5.02 -4.91
C GLU A 551 33.53 -6.21 -4.43
N GLY A 552 32.30 -6.34 -4.91
CA GLY A 552 31.44 -7.42 -4.43
C GLY A 552 30.14 -7.61 -5.21
N GLU A 553 29.40 -8.62 -4.76
CA GLU A 553 28.18 -9.12 -5.35
C GLU A 553 27.11 -9.21 -4.28
N SER A 554 25.86 -8.94 -4.66
CA SER A 554 24.75 -9.05 -3.72
C SER A 554 23.50 -9.64 -4.35
N ILE A 555 22.75 -10.38 -3.53
CA ILE A 555 21.43 -10.88 -3.85
C ILE A 555 20.48 -10.57 -2.70
N ALA A 556 19.32 -10.01 -3.02
CA ALA A 556 18.25 -9.77 -2.08
C ALA A 556 16.94 -10.40 -2.58
N PHE A 557 16.33 -11.21 -1.73
CA PHE A 557 14.97 -11.70 -1.88
C PHE A 557 14.04 -10.86 -1.02
N ILE A 558 12.94 -10.38 -1.61
CA ILE A 558 11.94 -9.55 -0.93
C ILE A 558 10.58 -10.21 -1.10
N PHE A 559 9.90 -10.44 0.02
CA PHE A 559 8.51 -10.86 0.09
C PHE A 559 7.66 -9.75 0.73
N SER A 560 6.52 -9.41 0.11
CA SER A 560 5.53 -8.50 0.68
C SER A 560 4.12 -8.84 0.21
N ASP A 561 3.16 -8.95 1.13
CA ASP A 561 1.74 -9.21 0.78
C ASP A 561 0.81 -8.01 1.02
N LYS A 562 1.39 -6.81 1.23
CA LYS A 562 0.67 -5.55 1.49
C LYS A 562 -0.42 -5.27 0.45
N ASP A 563 -0.09 -5.41 -0.83
CA ASP A 563 -1.01 -5.08 -1.94
C ASP A 563 -2.23 -6.01 -2.03
N LYS A 564 -2.20 -7.20 -1.39
CA LYS A 564 -3.34 -8.14 -1.37
C LYS A 564 -4.36 -7.83 -0.27
N ARG A 565 -4.01 -7.01 0.72
CA ARG A 565 -4.68 -6.97 2.03
C ARG A 565 -4.91 -5.56 2.54
N PHE A 566 -5.45 -4.67 1.70
CA PHE A 566 -5.90 -3.35 2.15
C PHE A 566 -6.85 -3.48 3.36
N GLY A 567 -6.44 -2.95 4.51
CA GLY A 567 -7.21 -3.01 5.76
C GLY A 567 -7.09 -4.31 6.57
N ARG A 568 -6.17 -5.23 6.23
CA ARG A 568 -5.89 -6.45 7.00
C ARG A 568 -4.39 -6.57 7.35
N ASN A 569 -4.05 -7.55 8.18
CA ASN A 569 -2.66 -7.81 8.57
C ASN A 569 -1.81 -8.22 7.35
N TYR A 570 -0.61 -7.66 7.26
CA TYR A 570 0.34 -7.93 6.18
C TYR A 570 1.76 -8.12 6.74
N SER A 571 2.58 -8.82 5.97
CA SER A 571 3.95 -9.19 6.32
C SER A 571 4.92 -8.74 5.24
N TYR A 572 6.14 -8.45 5.66
CA TYR A 572 7.27 -8.12 4.81
C TYR A 572 8.49 -8.92 5.29
N LEU A 573 9.27 -9.45 4.35
CA LEU A 573 10.51 -10.15 4.63
C LEU A 573 11.53 -9.77 3.57
N ARG A 574 12.71 -9.33 3.99
CA ARG A 574 13.88 -9.13 3.14
C ARG A 574 15.00 -10.02 3.64
N LEU A 575 15.55 -10.84 2.77
CA LEU A 575 16.75 -11.63 2.99
C LEU A 575 17.81 -11.12 2.01
N ALA A 576 18.98 -10.72 2.50
CA ALA A 576 20.05 -10.20 1.68
C ALA A 576 21.36 -10.92 1.98
N PHE A 577 22.06 -11.31 0.94
CA PHE A 577 23.38 -11.89 0.99
C PHE A 577 24.32 -11.04 0.15
N GLU A 578 25.49 -10.75 0.68
CA GLU A 578 26.51 -9.93 0.06
C GLU A 578 27.86 -10.59 0.26
N GLU A 579 28.64 -10.64 -0.80
CA GLU A 579 30.02 -11.12 -0.79
C GLU A 579 30.90 -10.00 -1.34
N ALA A 580 32.15 -9.93 -0.86
CA ALA A 580 33.12 -8.99 -1.34
C ALA A 580 34.48 -9.65 -1.50
N GLY A 581 35.15 -9.33 -2.61
CA GLY A 581 36.53 -9.73 -2.90
C GLY A 581 36.68 -11.06 -3.64
N GLY A 582 35.61 -11.80 -3.90
CA GLY A 582 35.62 -13.07 -4.64
C GLY A 582 36.17 -12.93 -6.05
N ILE A 583 35.64 -12.00 -6.85
CA ILE A 583 36.13 -11.70 -8.20
C ILE A 583 37.58 -11.20 -8.15
N MET A 584 37.89 -10.26 -7.25
CA MET A 584 39.26 -9.72 -7.12
C MET A 584 40.30 -10.79 -6.76
N LYS A 585 39.94 -11.76 -5.89
CA LYS A 585 40.79 -12.91 -5.57
C LYS A 585 41.01 -13.81 -6.79
N GLY A 586 39.97 -14.04 -7.59
CA GLY A 586 40.09 -14.76 -8.86
C GLY A 586 41.04 -14.05 -9.84
N LEU A 587 40.85 -12.75 -10.06
CA LEU A 587 41.68 -11.96 -10.98
C LEU A 587 43.15 -11.91 -10.57
N THR A 588 43.44 -11.71 -9.29
CA THR A 588 44.82 -11.72 -8.76
C THR A 588 45.50 -13.08 -8.89
N SER A 589 44.74 -14.18 -8.82
CA SER A 589 45.28 -15.54 -9.06
C SER A 589 45.64 -15.80 -10.53
N VAL A 590 44.97 -15.14 -11.48
CA VAL A 590 45.16 -15.34 -12.93
C VAL A 590 46.17 -14.36 -13.53
N PHE A 591 46.10 -13.08 -13.15
CA PHE A 591 46.89 -12.00 -13.75
C PHE A 591 48.10 -11.57 -12.90
N GLY A 592 48.30 -12.20 -11.73
CA GLY A 592 49.35 -11.83 -10.77
C GLY A 592 48.94 -10.70 -9.83
N SER A 593 49.83 -10.40 -8.88
CA SER A 593 49.60 -9.43 -7.81
C SER A 593 49.32 -8.02 -8.37
N ASN A 594 48.08 -7.56 -8.25
CA ASN A 594 47.74 -6.14 -8.36
C ASN A 594 47.96 -5.49 -6.99
N SER A 595 48.62 -4.33 -6.98
CA SER A 595 49.06 -3.58 -5.79
C SER A 595 47.94 -2.92 -4.97
N THR A 596 46.69 -3.37 -5.10
CA THR A 596 45.52 -2.72 -4.48
C THR A 596 44.93 -3.63 -3.42
N ASP A 597 45.04 -3.22 -2.15
CA ASP A 597 44.39 -3.90 -1.03
C ASP A 597 42.87 -3.80 -1.19
N PHE A 598 42.18 -4.95 -1.21
CA PHE A 598 40.73 -5.04 -1.33
C PHE A 598 40.11 -5.73 -0.11
N SER A 599 38.85 -5.40 0.19
CA SER A 599 38.10 -6.07 1.26
C SER A 599 37.66 -7.46 0.86
N GLN A 600 37.71 -8.37 1.83
CA GLN A 600 37.07 -9.67 1.75
C GLN A 600 36.08 -9.78 2.90
N TYR A 601 34.85 -10.16 2.60
CA TYR A 601 33.86 -10.56 3.59
C TYR A 601 32.67 -11.27 2.94
N VAL A 602 31.92 -11.98 3.77
CA VAL A 602 30.58 -12.46 3.47
C VAL A 602 29.62 -11.92 4.52
N LYS A 603 28.48 -11.41 4.08
CA LYS A 603 27.46 -10.80 4.93
C LYS A 603 26.09 -11.34 4.58
N PHE A 604 25.33 -11.66 5.62
CA PHE A 604 23.92 -12.01 5.50
C PHE A 604 23.10 -11.08 6.41
N ASP A 605 22.06 -10.46 5.87
CA ASP A 605 21.12 -9.63 6.59
C ASP A 605 19.69 -10.14 6.39
N PHE A 606 18.87 -10.04 7.42
CA PHE A 606 17.43 -10.25 7.33
C PHE A 606 16.66 -9.11 8.00
N ASP A 607 15.48 -8.81 7.45
CA ASP A 607 14.53 -7.84 8.00
C ASP A 607 13.11 -8.37 7.79
N ALA A 608 12.43 -8.66 8.89
CA ALA A 608 11.09 -9.22 8.91
C ALA A 608 10.16 -8.27 9.64
N GLU A 609 9.09 -7.84 8.97
CA GLU A 609 8.07 -6.97 9.54
C GLU A 609 6.69 -7.63 9.46
N HIS A 610 5.88 -7.43 10.49
CA HIS A 610 4.49 -7.84 10.50
C HIS A 610 3.61 -6.73 11.09
N PHE A 611 2.58 -6.36 10.34
CA PHE A 611 1.68 -5.28 10.69
C PHE A 611 0.31 -5.83 11.05
N PHE A 612 -0.11 -5.61 12.29
CA PHE A 612 -1.48 -5.86 12.74
C PHE A 612 -2.29 -4.58 12.60
N THR A 613 -3.29 -4.60 11.72
CA THR A 613 -4.12 -3.41 11.43
C THR A 613 -5.42 -3.49 12.23
N LEU A 614 -5.70 -2.43 13.00
CA LEU A 614 -6.97 -2.18 13.69
C LEU A 614 -7.68 -0.99 13.00
N PRO A 615 -8.98 -0.75 13.26
CA PRO A 615 -9.75 0.29 12.55
C PRO A 615 -9.18 1.72 12.62
N SER A 616 -8.45 2.05 13.69
CA SER A 616 -7.87 3.39 13.92
C SER A 616 -6.39 3.37 14.33
N SER A 617 -5.76 2.21 14.35
CA SER A 617 -4.38 2.04 14.82
C SER A 617 -3.72 0.85 14.12
N MET A 618 -2.40 0.83 14.12
CA MET A 618 -1.61 -0.26 13.53
C MET A 618 -0.47 -0.59 14.47
N PHE A 619 -0.30 -1.86 14.80
CA PHE A 619 0.88 -2.35 15.51
C PHE A 619 1.85 -2.92 14.50
N ALA A 620 3.08 -2.41 14.48
CA ALA A 620 4.15 -2.90 13.62
C ALA A 620 5.18 -3.64 14.48
N PHE A 621 5.41 -4.91 14.19
CA PHE A 621 6.48 -5.71 14.76
C PHE A 621 7.58 -5.81 13.72
N ARG A 622 8.83 -5.55 14.12
CA ARG A 622 9.99 -5.63 13.24
C ARG A 622 11.10 -6.43 13.93
N PHE A 623 11.64 -7.40 13.22
CA PHE A 623 12.76 -8.24 13.64
C PHE A 623 13.82 -8.20 12.54
N TYR A 624 14.98 -7.63 12.85
CA TYR A 624 16.07 -7.48 11.90
C TYR A 624 17.40 -7.88 12.55
N GLY A 625 18.32 -8.34 11.73
CA GLY A 625 19.65 -8.74 12.17
C GLY A 625 20.53 -9.09 10.99
N GLY A 626 21.82 -9.26 11.25
CA GLY A 626 22.77 -9.68 10.25
C GLY A 626 24.03 -10.26 10.86
N ILE A 627 24.72 -11.08 10.08
CA ILE A 627 26.00 -11.70 10.43
C ILE A 627 26.96 -11.39 9.28
N GLY A 628 28.09 -10.79 9.60
CA GLY A 628 29.19 -10.56 8.68
C GLY A 628 30.43 -11.32 9.15
N LYS A 629 31.11 -11.99 8.24
CA LYS A 629 32.41 -12.61 8.47
C LYS A 629 33.41 -11.99 7.47
N PRO A 630 34.43 -11.26 7.93
CA PRO A 630 35.54 -10.85 7.08
C PRO A 630 36.33 -12.07 6.56
#